data_AF-A0A101WB88-F1
#
_entry.id   AF-A0A101WB88-F1
#
_cell.length_a   1.000
_cell.length_b   1.000
_cell.length_c   1.000
_cell.angle_alpha   90.00
_cell.angle_beta   90.00
_cell.angle_gamma   90.00
#
_symmetry.space_group_name_H-M   'P 1'
#
loop_
_entity.id
_entity.type
_entity.pdbx_description
1 polymer ?
#
loop_
_entity_poly.entity_id
_entity_poly.type
_entity_poly.pdbx_seq_one_letter_code
_entity_poly.pdbx_strand_id
1 'polypeptide(L)'
;MNFEQIYYANSQHKERFLALLLQKKSNESGYYAAYYILTSTKEIWSATKQHTTLEEINFNKILEQGFASNYRALILLAQHLFMASTSFDLDRALESWEQLSYSVALQAIKLRWTLSRESKEDFLE
;
A
#
# COMPACT_ATOMS: atom_id res chain seq x y z
N MET A 1 -2.70 13.30 9.58
CA MET A 1 -1.46 12.47 9.77
C MET A 1 -0.23 13.11 9.10
N ASN A 2 1.00 12.96 9.66
CA ASN A 2 2.24 13.48 9.04
C ASN A 2 3.01 12.37 8.29
N PHE A 3 3.04 12.42 6.95
CA PHE A 3 3.72 11.45 6.09
C PHE A 3 5.25 11.46 6.22
N GLU A 4 5.87 12.52 6.75
CA GLU A 4 7.33 12.58 6.92
C GLU A 4 7.85 11.68 8.04
N GLN A 5 6.98 11.32 8.99
CA GLN A 5 7.32 10.67 10.26
C GLN A 5 6.84 9.22 10.36
N ILE A 6 6.30 8.65 9.29
CA ILE A 6 5.91 7.24 9.26
C ILE A 6 7.12 6.34 9.03
N TYR A 7 6.97 5.06 9.35
CA TYR A 7 7.98 4.08 8.99
C TYR A 7 8.13 3.99 7.47
N TYR A 8 9.36 3.82 6.99
CA TYR A 8 9.67 3.48 5.60
C TYR A 8 10.72 2.38 5.59
N ALA A 9 10.56 1.42 4.68
CA ALA A 9 11.53 0.33 4.46
C ALA A 9 12.95 0.85 4.17
N ASN A 10 13.07 1.98 3.48
CA ASN A 10 14.31 2.69 3.18
C ASN A 10 13.98 4.09 2.63
N SER A 11 15.01 4.90 2.32
CA SER A 11 14.85 6.24 1.74
C SER A 11 14.15 6.23 0.39
N GLN A 12 14.43 5.26 -0.47
CA GLN A 12 13.79 5.17 -1.80
C GLN A 12 12.30 4.89 -1.72
N HIS A 13 11.87 4.08 -0.74
CA HIS A 13 10.45 3.87 -0.45
C HIS A 13 9.78 5.21 -0.11
N LYS A 14 10.38 6.01 0.78
CA LYS A 14 9.87 7.35 1.12
C LYS A 14 9.76 8.24 -0.12
N GLU A 15 10.82 8.36 -0.89
CA GLU A 15 10.86 9.20 -2.10
C GLU A 15 9.76 8.81 -3.11
N ARG A 16 9.64 7.51 -3.42
CA ARG A 16 8.64 7.01 -4.38
C ARG A 16 7.22 7.22 -3.88
N PHE A 17 6.97 6.94 -2.60
CA PHE A 17 5.67 7.11 -1.99
C PHE A 17 5.23 8.58 -2.04
N LEU A 18 6.08 9.50 -1.57
CA LEU A 18 5.77 10.94 -1.58
C LEU A 18 5.62 11.48 -3.01
N ALA A 19 6.41 11.00 -3.96
CA ALA A 19 6.26 11.37 -5.38
C ALA A 19 4.87 10.99 -5.93
N LEU A 20 4.34 9.81 -5.56
CA LEU A 20 2.98 9.42 -5.94
C LEU A 20 1.91 10.26 -5.22
N LEU A 21 2.14 10.67 -3.97
CA LEU A 21 1.20 11.52 -3.24
C LEU A 21 1.05 12.90 -3.88
N LEU A 22 2.15 13.50 -4.34
CA LEU A 22 2.15 14.83 -4.98
C LEU A 22 1.37 14.85 -6.31
N GLN A 23 1.22 13.69 -6.94
CA GLN A 23 0.60 13.58 -8.27
C GLN A 23 -0.86 13.09 -8.20
N LYS A 24 -1.38 12.80 -7.00
CA LYS A 24 -2.68 12.14 -6.81
C LYS A 24 -3.86 13.10 -7.06
N LYS A 25 -4.91 12.62 -7.74
CA LYS A 25 -6.17 13.36 -7.98
C LYS A 25 -7.29 13.11 -6.96
N SER A 26 -7.31 11.96 -6.28
CA SER A 26 -8.35 11.57 -5.31
C SER A 26 -7.79 11.48 -3.89
N ASN A 27 -8.52 11.92 -2.86
CA ASN A 27 -8.09 11.82 -1.45
C ASN A 27 -8.54 10.52 -0.75
N GLU A 28 -8.94 9.50 -1.51
CA GLU A 28 -9.37 8.24 -0.90
C GLU A 28 -8.24 7.53 -0.16
N SER A 29 -8.51 7.20 1.12
CA SER A 29 -7.57 6.56 2.04
C SER A 29 -7.03 5.21 1.55
N GLY A 30 -7.76 4.53 0.66
CA GLY A 30 -7.36 3.23 0.08
C GLY A 30 -6.13 3.33 -0.81
N TYR A 31 -6.04 4.40 -1.62
CA TYR A 31 -4.87 4.62 -2.48
C TYR A 31 -3.60 4.87 -1.67
N TYR A 32 -3.67 5.57 -0.53
CA TYR A 32 -2.48 5.85 0.27
C TYR A 32 -1.84 4.55 0.79
N ALA A 33 -2.66 3.63 1.31
CA ALA A 33 -2.18 2.34 1.76
C ALA A 33 -1.62 1.49 0.60
N ALA A 34 -2.30 1.49 -0.55
CA ALA A 34 -1.85 0.77 -1.72
C ALA A 34 -0.51 1.31 -2.25
N TYR A 35 -0.40 2.62 -2.49
CA TYR A 35 0.84 3.24 -2.97
C TYR A 35 2.01 3.03 -2.01
N TYR A 36 1.75 3.10 -0.70
CA TYR A 36 2.77 2.82 0.30
C TYR A 36 3.33 1.40 0.12
N ILE A 37 2.49 0.37 0.04
CA ILE A 37 2.97 -1.00 -0.16
C ILE A 37 3.65 -1.17 -1.54
N LEU A 38 3.05 -0.65 -2.61
CA LEU A 38 3.54 -0.83 -3.97
C LEU A 38 4.88 -0.12 -4.25
N THR A 39 5.29 0.81 -3.39
CA THR A 39 6.58 1.51 -3.48
C THR A 39 7.63 0.98 -2.48
N SER A 40 7.27 -0.01 -1.66
CA SER A 40 8.02 -0.40 -0.47
C SER A 40 9.40 -1.00 -0.72
N THR A 41 9.56 -1.77 -1.81
CA THR A 41 10.83 -2.39 -2.20
C THR A 41 11.12 -2.14 -3.67
N LYS A 42 12.36 -2.37 -4.09
CA LYS A 42 12.76 -2.24 -5.49
C LYS A 42 12.05 -3.28 -6.35
N GLU A 43 11.91 -4.50 -5.83
CA GLU A 43 11.30 -5.66 -6.47
C GLU A 43 9.82 -5.40 -6.73
N ILE A 44 9.08 -4.97 -5.70
CA ILE A 44 7.66 -4.63 -5.83
C ILE A 44 7.52 -3.46 -6.80
N TRP A 45 8.24 -2.36 -6.58
CA TRP A 45 8.09 -1.15 -7.39
C TRP A 45 8.42 -1.38 -8.88
N SER A 46 9.50 -2.12 -9.17
CA SER A 46 9.91 -2.36 -10.55
C SER A 46 8.85 -3.12 -11.34
N ALA A 47 8.17 -4.05 -10.67
CA ALA A 47 7.09 -4.85 -11.24
C ALA A 47 5.76 -4.08 -11.32
N THR A 48 5.43 -3.26 -10.32
CA THR A 48 4.09 -2.67 -10.22
C THR A 48 3.95 -1.29 -10.86
N LYS A 49 5.05 -0.56 -11.05
CA LYS A 49 5.03 0.85 -11.51
C LYS A 49 4.26 1.08 -12.81
N GLN A 50 4.30 0.11 -13.75
CA GLN A 50 3.61 0.23 -15.05
C GLN A 50 2.10 0.02 -14.93
N HIS A 51 1.64 -0.57 -13.81
CA HIS A 51 0.24 -0.88 -13.53
C HIS A 51 -0.29 -0.07 -12.34
N THR A 52 0.50 0.87 -11.86
CA THR A 52 0.16 1.80 -10.77
C THR A 52 0.20 3.19 -11.37
N THR A 53 -0.96 3.67 -11.79
CA THR A 53 -1.13 5.02 -12.33
C THR A 53 -1.83 5.91 -11.31
N LEU A 54 -1.92 7.21 -11.61
CA LEU A 54 -2.56 8.20 -10.74
C LEU A 54 -4.06 7.98 -10.56
N GLU A 55 -4.69 7.31 -11.52
CA GLU A 55 -6.14 7.16 -11.63
C GLU A 55 -6.58 5.70 -11.43
N GLU A 56 -5.67 4.74 -11.59
CA GLU A 56 -5.98 3.31 -11.50
C GLU A 56 -4.79 2.49 -11.00
N ILE A 57 -5.08 1.53 -10.11
CA ILE A 57 -4.17 0.46 -9.72
C ILE A 57 -4.73 -0.87 -10.24
N ASN A 58 -4.06 -1.48 -11.22
CA ASN A 58 -4.50 -2.74 -11.79
C ASN A 58 -3.87 -3.94 -11.06
N PHE A 59 -4.49 -4.35 -9.95
CA PHE A 59 -3.99 -5.45 -9.12
C PHE A 59 -3.95 -6.80 -9.85
N ASN A 60 -4.87 -7.04 -10.80
CA ASN A 60 -4.87 -8.28 -11.58
C ASN A 60 -3.59 -8.38 -12.42
N LYS A 61 -3.24 -7.32 -13.16
CA LYS A 61 -2.01 -7.25 -13.96
C LYS A 61 -0.75 -7.33 -13.10
N ILE A 62 -0.78 -6.73 -11.92
CA ILE A 62 0.33 -6.84 -10.96
C ILE A 62 0.52 -8.31 -10.55
N LEU A 63 -0.53 -8.97 -10.04
CA LEU A 63 -0.44 -10.32 -9.50
C LEU A 63 -0.07 -11.40 -10.54
N GLU A 64 -0.30 -11.13 -11.83
CA GLU A 64 0.15 -11.96 -12.96
C GLU A 64 1.68 -12.04 -13.08
N GLN A 65 2.44 -11.10 -12.51
CA GLN A 65 3.92 -11.07 -12.65
C GLN A 65 4.68 -12.14 -11.85
N GLY A 66 3.99 -12.92 -11.01
CA GLY A 66 4.61 -14.09 -10.35
C GLY A 66 5.57 -13.74 -9.21
N PHE A 67 5.08 -13.00 -8.21
CA PHE A 67 5.86 -12.65 -7.01
C PHE A 67 6.16 -13.83 -6.08
N ALA A 68 7.29 -13.74 -5.38
CA ALA A 68 7.58 -14.54 -4.20
C ALA A 68 6.46 -14.40 -3.14
N SER A 69 6.27 -15.41 -2.29
CA SER A 69 5.13 -15.52 -1.37
C SER A 69 4.99 -14.30 -0.45
N ASN A 70 6.08 -13.81 0.12
CA ASN A 70 6.12 -12.63 0.99
C ASN A 70 5.62 -11.35 0.29
N TYR A 71 6.13 -11.06 -0.92
CA TYR A 71 5.72 -9.89 -1.69
C TYR A 71 4.30 -10.05 -2.25
N ARG A 72 3.91 -11.27 -2.64
CA ARG A 72 2.54 -11.57 -3.06
C ARG A 72 1.55 -11.28 -1.94
N ALA A 73 1.85 -11.68 -0.70
CA ALA A 73 1.01 -11.39 0.45
C ALA A 73 0.89 -9.87 0.71
N LEU A 74 1.97 -9.11 0.57
CA LEU A 74 1.91 -7.64 0.65
C LEU A 74 1.01 -7.03 -0.43
N ILE A 75 1.12 -7.49 -1.67
CA ILE A 75 0.30 -6.98 -2.79
C ILE A 75 -1.19 -7.31 -2.58
N LEU A 76 -1.49 -8.51 -2.08
CA LEU A 76 -2.87 -8.89 -1.73
C LEU A 76 -3.41 -8.02 -0.58
N LEU A 77 -2.58 -7.69 0.42
CA LEU A 77 -2.95 -6.73 1.45
C LEU A 77 -3.22 -5.34 0.85
N ALA A 78 -2.36 -4.87 -0.06
CA ALA A 78 -2.54 -3.59 -0.74
C ALA A 78 -3.88 -3.53 -1.50
N GLN A 79 -4.22 -4.61 -2.21
CA GLN A 79 -5.51 -4.76 -2.90
C GLN A 79 -6.68 -4.71 -1.91
N HIS A 80 -6.57 -5.45 -0.80
CA HIS A 80 -7.59 -5.48 0.24
C HIS A 80 -7.83 -4.10 0.86
N LEU A 81 -6.76 -3.42 1.26
CA LEU A 81 -6.85 -2.07 1.83
C LEU A 81 -7.41 -1.07 0.82
N PHE A 82 -7.09 -1.21 -0.46
CA PHE A 82 -7.59 -0.38 -1.55
C PHE A 82 -9.10 -0.57 -1.77
N MET A 83 -9.54 -1.80 -2.07
CA MET A 83 -10.90 -2.10 -2.51
C MET A 83 -11.91 -2.20 -1.37
N ALA A 84 -11.44 -2.34 -0.11
CA ALA A 84 -12.29 -2.60 1.06
C ALA A 84 -13.29 -3.76 0.89
N SER A 85 -13.01 -4.71 -0.02
CA SER A 85 -14.01 -5.71 -0.47
C SER A 85 -13.43 -7.04 -0.97
N THR A 86 -12.20 -7.39 -0.60
CA THR A 86 -11.63 -8.73 -0.90
C THR A 86 -11.35 -9.50 0.39
N SER A 87 -11.49 -10.83 0.38
CA SER A 87 -11.04 -11.67 1.50
C SER A 87 -9.51 -11.70 1.50
N PHE A 88 -8.88 -11.08 2.50
CA PHE A 88 -7.45 -11.19 2.74
C PHE A 88 -7.19 -12.30 3.76
N ASP A 89 -6.43 -13.32 3.35
CA ASP A 89 -6.00 -14.42 4.22
C ASP A 89 -4.81 -13.97 5.07
N LEU A 90 -5.12 -13.43 6.26
CA LEU A 90 -4.12 -12.91 7.18
C LEU A 90 -3.20 -14.00 7.71
N ASP A 91 -3.74 -15.16 8.09
CA ASP A 91 -2.95 -16.25 8.68
C ASP A 91 -1.86 -16.70 7.72
N ARG A 92 -2.21 -16.93 6.45
CA ARG A 92 -1.24 -17.27 5.41
C ARG A 92 -0.23 -16.14 5.14
N ALA A 93 -0.66 -14.89 5.23
CA ALA A 93 0.24 -13.76 5.04
C ALA A 93 1.29 -13.69 6.16
N LEU A 94 0.88 -13.89 7.41
CA LEU A 94 1.75 -13.90 8.59
C LEU A 94 2.83 -14.97 8.50
N GLU A 95 2.50 -16.17 8.00
CA GLU A 95 3.48 -17.25 7.77
C GLU A 95 4.53 -16.89 6.71
N SER A 96 4.20 -15.98 5.79
CA SER A 96 5.07 -15.62 4.66
C SER A 96 5.92 -14.37 4.90
N TRP A 97 5.53 -13.49 5.83
CA TRP A 97 6.19 -12.21 6.02
C TRP A 97 7.46 -12.33 6.85
N GLU A 98 8.50 -11.62 6.42
CA GLU A 98 9.69 -11.35 7.22
C GLU A 98 9.57 -9.98 7.89
N GLN A 99 10.49 -9.64 8.80
CA GLN A 99 10.44 -8.41 9.61
C GLN A 99 10.17 -7.14 8.79
N LEU A 100 10.80 -7.00 7.62
CA LEU A 100 10.57 -5.86 6.73
C LEU A 100 9.12 -5.84 6.21
N SER A 101 8.62 -6.97 5.72
CA SER A 101 7.25 -7.10 5.19
C SER A 101 6.22 -6.85 6.29
N TYR A 102 6.46 -7.38 7.49
CA TYR A 102 5.66 -7.11 8.68
C TYR A 102 5.57 -5.61 8.99
N SER A 103 6.71 -4.92 9.01
CA SER A 103 6.78 -3.50 9.36
C SER A 103 6.04 -2.64 8.31
N VAL A 104 6.21 -2.97 7.03
CA VAL A 104 5.48 -2.34 5.92
C VAL A 104 3.98 -2.59 6.02
N ALA A 105 3.56 -3.84 6.26
CA ALA A 105 2.15 -4.21 6.37
C ALA A 105 1.45 -3.45 7.50
N LEU A 106 2.03 -3.42 8.70
CA LEU A 106 1.46 -2.73 9.86
C LEU A 106 1.35 -1.22 9.62
N GLN A 107 2.37 -0.60 9.02
CA GLN A 107 2.34 0.82 8.71
C GLN A 107 1.26 1.15 7.66
N ALA A 108 1.07 0.28 6.65
CA ALA A 108 0.03 0.45 5.64
C ALA A 108 -1.39 0.34 6.23
N ILE A 109 -1.61 -0.64 7.10
CA ILE A 109 -2.89 -0.83 7.81
C ILE A 109 -3.19 0.40 8.68
N LYS A 110 -2.21 0.85 9.48
CA LYS A 110 -2.32 2.06 10.30
C LYS A 110 -2.69 3.27 9.43
N LEU A 111 -2.01 3.43 8.30
CA LEU A 111 -2.25 4.52 7.36
C LEU A 111 -3.70 4.53 6.83
N ARG A 112 -4.23 3.37 6.40
CA ARG A 112 -5.62 3.25 5.93
C ARG A 112 -6.62 3.64 7.02
N TRP A 113 -6.44 3.13 8.24
CA TRP A 113 -7.37 3.40 9.33
C TRP A 113 -7.34 4.85 9.80
N THR A 114 -6.17 5.46 9.96
CA THR A 114 -6.06 6.86 10.40
C THR A 114 -6.71 7.78 9.38
N LEU A 115 -6.35 7.66 8.10
CA LEU A 115 -6.91 8.52 7.05
C LEU A 115 -8.41 8.30 6.82
N SER A 116 -8.91 7.08 6.98
CA SER A 116 -10.35 6.81 6.88
C SER A 116 -11.18 7.42 8.01
N ARG A 117 -10.56 7.72 9.16
CA ARG A 117 -11.22 8.38 10.30
C ARG A 117 -11.20 9.88 10.14
N GLU A 118 -10.03 10.44 9.79
CA GLU A 118 -9.87 11.86 9.46
C GLU A 118 -10.90 12.26 8.36
N SER A 119 -11.03 11.45 7.31
CA SER A 119 -12.01 11.70 6.24
C SER A 119 -13.47 11.56 6.66
N LYS A 120 -13.79 10.96 7.80
CA LYS A 120 -15.19 10.88 8.30
C LYS A 120 -15.51 12.04 9.22
N GLU A 121 -14.53 12.52 9.98
CA GLU A 121 -14.65 13.70 10.83
C GLU A 121 -14.84 14.96 9.97
N ASP A 122 -14.10 15.10 8.86
CA ASP A 122 -14.26 16.19 7.88
C ASP A 122 -15.64 16.24 7.18
N PHE A 123 -16.41 15.15 7.22
CA PHE A 123 -17.76 15.08 6.64
C PHE A 123 -18.88 15.41 7.65
N LEU A 124 -18.55 15.49 8.95
CA LEU A 124 -19.50 15.72 10.04
C LEU A 124 -19.44 17.16 10.60
N GLU A 125 -18.47 17.97 10.17
CA GLU A 125 -18.40 19.42 10.37
C GLU A 125 -19.03 20.19 9.21
#